data_AF-A0A3A8JAG0-F1
#
_entry.id   AF-A0A3A8JAG0-F1
#
_cell.length_a   1.000
_cell.length_b   1.000
_cell.length_c   1.000
_cell.angle_alpha   90.00
_cell.angle_beta   90.00
_cell.angle_gamma   90.00
#
_symmetry.space_group_name_H-M   'P 1'
#
loop_
_entity.id
_entity.type
_entity.pdbx_description
1 polymer ?
#
loop_
_entity_poly.entity_id
_entity_poly.type
_entity_poly.pdbx_seq_one_letter_code
_entity_poly.pdbx_strand_id
1 'polypeptide(L)'
;MKTINAQGRWGRVLAVVALLWGVTAAAQAAPTPVTVLVTTDVLVGSANDTVVASVVDAGVLRTGPAVPVTLRILSDRGVVLATVTGTVGPGSPLRLTARAPSSAGVRAQLVLLPSRLQMSAGVLVLEREDPSDPPPKRAVCLAPAKDPTTTMPEPVTVEGCWVEVEE
;
A
#
# COMPACT_ATOMS: atom_id res chain seq x y z
N MET A 1 67.84 -13.40 -46.61
CA MET A 1 66.49 -12.79 -46.59
C MET A 1 65.62 -13.47 -45.52
N LYS A 2 64.43 -12.92 -45.25
CA LYS A 2 63.57 -13.11 -44.05
C LYS A 2 62.17 -13.68 -44.46
N THR A 3 61.41 -14.45 -43.68
CA THR A 3 61.65 -15.23 -42.42
C THR A 3 60.43 -16.12 -42.07
N ILE A 4 60.60 -17.07 -41.13
CA ILE A 4 59.59 -17.61 -40.16
C ILE A 4 58.54 -18.64 -40.65
N ASN A 5 58.52 -19.78 -39.95
CA ASN A 5 57.42 -20.76 -39.92
C ASN A 5 56.28 -20.26 -39.00
N ALA A 6 55.03 -20.30 -39.44
CA ALA A 6 53.86 -19.95 -38.63
C ALA A 6 53.14 -21.22 -38.11
N GLN A 7 53.46 -21.66 -36.89
CA GLN A 7 52.88 -22.87 -36.29
C GLN A 7 51.98 -22.55 -35.08
N GLY A 8 50.69 -22.85 -35.23
CA GLY A 8 49.76 -23.28 -34.17
C GLY A 8 49.65 -22.45 -32.87
N ARG A 9 48.83 -21.38 -32.87
CA ARG A 9 48.38 -20.72 -31.61
C ARG A 9 46.89 -20.38 -31.57
N TRP A 10 46.03 -21.27 -32.05
CA TRP A 10 44.57 -21.06 -32.12
C TRP A 10 43.77 -21.72 -30.97
N GLY A 11 44.36 -22.66 -30.23
CA GLY A 11 43.64 -23.44 -29.21
C GLY A 11 43.31 -22.72 -27.88
N ARG A 12 43.90 -21.54 -27.61
CA ARG A 12 43.70 -20.82 -26.33
C ARG A 12 42.59 -19.75 -26.34
N VAL A 13 42.09 -19.35 -27.51
CA VAL A 13 41.10 -18.25 -27.62
C VAL A 13 39.69 -18.76 -27.30
N LEU A 14 39.35 -19.98 -27.70
CA LEU A 14 38.01 -20.57 -27.51
C LEU A 14 37.62 -20.80 -26.05
N ALA A 15 38.57 -21.12 -25.16
CA ALA A 15 38.30 -21.38 -23.76
C ALA A 15 37.80 -20.14 -22.97
N VAL A 16 38.22 -18.94 -23.37
CA VAL A 16 37.83 -17.68 -22.70
C VAL A 16 36.39 -17.30 -23.05
N VAL A 17 35.95 -17.57 -24.29
CA VAL A 17 34.58 -17.27 -24.75
C VAL A 17 33.56 -18.16 -24.04
N ALA A 18 33.88 -19.45 -23.83
CA ALA A 18 33.00 -20.38 -23.12
C ALA A 18 32.76 -19.98 -21.65
N LEU A 19 33.79 -19.48 -20.95
CA LEU A 19 33.65 -18.99 -19.57
C LEU A 19 32.79 -17.72 -19.47
N LEU A 20 32.78 -16.87 -20.50
CA LEU A 20 31.95 -15.67 -20.56
C LEU A 20 30.46 -15.96 -20.84
N TRP A 21 30.16 -17.09 -21.47
CA TRP A 21 28.77 -17.52 -21.74
C TRP A 21 28.12 -18.29 -20.57
N GLY A 22 28.93 -18.80 -19.62
CA GLY A 22 28.44 -19.54 -18.46
C GLY A 22 27.73 -18.71 -17.38
N VAL A 23 27.64 -17.39 -17.53
CA VAL A 23 27.12 -16.46 -16.50
C VAL A 23 25.98 -15.58 -17.01
N THR A 24 25.13 -16.10 -17.91
CA THR A 24 23.72 -15.67 -17.92
C THR A 24 23.00 -16.35 -16.75
N ALA A 25 23.38 -15.98 -15.53
CA ALA A 25 22.56 -16.25 -14.37
C ALA A 25 21.18 -15.67 -14.68
N ALA A 26 20.13 -16.49 -14.56
CA ALA A 26 18.77 -15.99 -14.66
C ALA A 26 18.59 -14.97 -13.53
N ALA A 27 18.69 -13.70 -13.88
CA ALA A 27 18.41 -12.58 -12.98
C ALA A 27 16.91 -12.65 -12.69
N GLN A 28 16.55 -13.44 -11.68
CA GLN A 28 15.21 -13.54 -11.16
C GLN A 28 14.76 -12.11 -10.86
N ALA A 29 13.80 -11.61 -11.63
CA ALA A 29 13.31 -10.26 -11.49
C ALA A 29 12.84 -10.10 -10.04
N ALA A 30 13.55 -9.26 -9.28
CA ALA A 30 13.18 -9.01 -7.89
C ALA A 30 11.73 -8.51 -7.88
N PRO A 31 10.87 -9.01 -6.96
CA PRO A 31 9.49 -8.57 -6.89
C PRO A 31 9.41 -7.05 -6.88
N THR A 32 8.66 -6.48 -7.81
CA THR A 32 8.54 -5.03 -7.91
C THR A 32 7.88 -4.50 -6.63
N PRO A 33 8.46 -3.51 -5.95
CA PRO A 33 7.80 -2.88 -4.81
C PRO A 33 6.46 -2.26 -5.23
N VAL A 34 5.34 -2.81 -4.76
CA VAL A 34 3.97 -2.40 -5.12
C VAL A 34 3.40 -1.42 -4.10
N THR A 35 2.68 -0.39 -4.55
CA THR A 35 1.91 0.49 -3.66
C THR A 35 0.56 -0.19 -3.36
N VAL A 36 0.22 -0.41 -2.09
CA VAL A 36 -1.07 -1.02 -1.73
C VAL A 36 -2.09 0.09 -1.46
N LEU A 37 -3.30 -0.06 -2.01
CA LEU A 37 -4.40 0.86 -1.77
C LEU A 37 -5.56 0.10 -1.08
N VAL A 38 -5.89 0.51 0.15
CA VAL A 38 -7.05 0.00 0.87
C VAL A 38 -8.08 1.13 0.90
N THR A 39 -9.26 0.92 0.32
CA THR A 39 -10.30 1.96 0.20
C THR A 39 -11.60 1.41 0.76
N THR A 40 -12.28 2.18 1.61
CA THR A 40 -13.54 1.75 2.23
C THR A 40 -14.70 1.71 1.25
N ASP A 41 -15.72 0.97 1.65
CA ASP A 41 -17.07 1.13 1.14
C ASP A 41 -17.57 2.58 1.32
N VAL A 42 -18.62 2.88 0.57
CA VAL A 42 -19.22 4.22 0.51
C VAL A 42 -20.10 4.44 1.72
N LEU A 43 -19.83 5.50 2.48
CA LEU A 43 -20.60 5.89 3.64
C LEU A 43 -21.44 7.15 3.34
N VAL A 44 -22.76 6.97 3.20
CA VAL A 44 -23.74 8.03 2.92
C VAL A 44 -24.26 8.69 4.20
N GLY A 45 -24.77 9.92 4.12
CA GLY A 45 -25.25 10.69 5.27
C GLY A 45 -25.76 12.08 4.86
N SER A 46 -25.60 13.07 5.74
CA SER A 46 -26.08 14.44 5.56
C SER A 46 -24.95 15.38 5.09
N ALA A 47 -25.30 16.57 4.59
CA ALA A 47 -24.31 17.57 4.21
C ALA A 47 -23.74 18.27 5.46
N ASN A 48 -22.44 18.53 5.47
CA ASN A 48 -21.65 19.10 6.57
C ASN A 48 -21.32 18.16 7.76
N ASP A 49 -21.74 16.89 7.70
CA ASP A 49 -21.33 15.83 8.63
C ASP A 49 -19.83 15.87 8.91
N THR A 50 -19.47 15.59 10.16
CA THR A 50 -18.07 15.40 10.51
C THR A 50 -17.66 14.00 10.05
N VAL A 51 -16.64 13.93 9.21
CA VAL A 51 -16.10 12.68 8.67
C VAL A 51 -14.73 12.46 9.28
N VAL A 52 -14.54 11.34 9.97
CA VAL A 52 -13.28 10.96 10.61
C VAL A 52 -12.77 9.69 9.94
N ALA A 53 -11.65 9.79 9.23
CA ALA A 53 -10.88 8.63 8.84
C ALA A 53 -9.80 8.35 9.89
N SER A 54 -9.57 7.09 10.22
CA SER A 54 -8.50 6.67 11.11
C SER A 54 -7.87 5.36 10.64
N VAL A 55 -6.58 5.19 10.95
CA VAL A 55 -5.88 3.92 10.76
C VAL A 55 -5.08 3.58 12.02
N VAL A 56 -5.18 2.33 12.45
CA VAL A 56 -4.44 1.74 13.56
C VAL A 56 -3.63 0.54 13.08
N ASP A 57 -2.48 0.28 13.69
CA ASP A 57 -1.90 -1.06 13.71
C ASP A 57 -2.40 -1.78 14.97
N ALA A 58 -3.35 -2.69 14.80
CA ALA A 58 -3.96 -3.50 15.84
C ALA A 58 -3.16 -4.78 16.14
N GLY A 59 -1.91 -4.86 15.71
CA GLY A 59 -1.04 -6.01 15.89
C GLY A 59 -0.83 -6.44 17.34
N VAL A 60 -0.64 -7.75 17.55
CA VAL A 60 -0.28 -8.34 18.84
C VAL A 60 1.11 -7.87 19.32
N LEU A 61 1.98 -7.47 18.39
CA LEU A 61 3.30 -6.94 18.66
C LEU A 61 3.22 -5.49 19.18
N ARG A 62 3.21 -5.33 20.51
CA ARG A 62 3.24 -4.02 21.20
C ARG A 62 4.47 -3.16 20.90
N THR A 63 5.49 -3.72 20.25
CA THR A 63 6.73 -3.05 19.87
C THR A 63 7.07 -3.39 18.43
N GLY A 64 6.88 -2.42 17.53
CA GLY A 64 7.18 -2.53 16.11
C GLY A 64 7.59 -1.16 15.55
N PRO A 65 8.37 -1.11 14.46
CA PRO A 65 8.73 0.14 13.80
C PRO A 65 7.50 0.79 13.16
N ALA A 66 7.34 2.10 13.32
CA ALA A 66 6.19 2.80 12.77
C ALA A 66 6.25 2.85 11.22
N VAL A 67 5.14 2.50 10.58
CA VAL A 67 4.99 2.33 9.13
C VAL A 67 4.60 3.67 8.50
N PRO A 68 5.30 4.18 7.47
CA PRO A 68 4.91 5.39 6.76
C PRO A 68 3.68 5.12 5.88
N VAL A 69 2.63 5.92 6.06
CA VAL A 69 1.37 5.79 5.32
C VAL A 69 0.83 7.15 4.88
N THR A 70 -0.04 7.15 3.87
CA THR A 70 -0.89 8.31 3.55
C THR A 70 -2.36 7.94 3.71
N LEU A 71 -3.08 8.70 4.52
CA LEU A 71 -4.51 8.57 4.75
C LEU A 71 -5.26 9.68 4.01
N ARG A 72 -6.34 9.34 3.34
CA ARG A 72 -7.18 10.26 2.55
C ARG A 72 -8.66 10.07 2.88
N ILE A 73 -9.42 11.15 2.79
CA ILE A 73 -10.88 11.12 2.68
C ILE A 73 -11.23 11.48 1.24
N LEU A 74 -12.06 10.68 0.60
CA LEU A 74 -12.52 10.84 -0.78
C LEU A 74 -14.04 11.05 -0.80
N SER A 75 -14.54 11.73 -1.83
CA SER A 75 -15.96 11.64 -2.21
C SER A 75 -16.28 10.30 -2.90
N ASP A 76 -17.56 10.02 -3.06
CA ASP A 76 -18.12 8.96 -3.91
C ASP A 76 -17.48 8.89 -5.31
N ARG A 77 -17.17 10.05 -5.91
CA ARG A 77 -16.50 10.21 -7.21
C ARG A 77 -14.97 10.14 -7.17
N GLY A 78 -14.37 9.83 -6.01
CA GLY A 78 -12.92 9.70 -5.84
C GLY A 78 -12.16 11.03 -5.75
N VAL A 79 -12.84 12.17 -5.63
CA VAL A 79 -12.17 13.47 -5.41
C VAL A 79 -11.64 13.51 -3.98
N VAL A 80 -10.35 13.85 -3.81
CA VAL A 80 -9.72 13.98 -2.49
C VAL A 80 -10.30 15.19 -1.77
N LEU A 81 -10.96 14.96 -0.63
CA LEU A 81 -11.51 15.99 0.26
C LEU A 81 -10.50 16.41 1.34
N ALA A 82 -9.69 15.46 1.82
CA ALA A 82 -8.60 15.72 2.75
C ALA A 82 -7.51 14.64 2.61
N THR A 83 -6.27 14.96 3.00
CA THR A 83 -5.13 14.04 2.97
C THR A 83 -4.17 14.35 4.12
N VAL A 84 -3.55 13.31 4.70
CA VAL A 84 -2.44 13.43 5.65
C VAL A 84 -1.44 12.30 5.40
N THR A 85 -0.15 12.62 5.50
CA THR A 85 0.94 11.63 5.47
C THR A 85 1.60 11.61 6.83
N GLY A 86 1.86 10.42 7.36
CA GLY A 86 2.41 10.24 8.70
C GLY A 86 2.89 8.81 8.92
N THR A 87 3.10 8.44 10.18
CA THR A 87 3.48 7.09 10.56
C THR A 87 2.45 6.46 11.50
N VAL A 88 2.16 5.18 11.31
CA VAL A 88 1.26 4.38 12.16
C VAL A 88 2.08 3.32 12.86
N GLY A 89 1.82 3.09 14.15
CA GLY A 89 2.51 2.07 14.93
C GLY A 89 1.64 1.57 16.09
N PRO A 90 2.15 0.61 16.89
CA PRO A 90 1.41 0.06 18.01
C PRO A 90 1.01 1.16 19.01
N GLY A 91 -0.30 1.44 19.10
CA GLY A 91 -0.84 2.49 19.97
C GLY A 91 -0.72 3.93 19.44
N SER A 92 -0.15 4.17 18.25
CA SER A 92 -0.08 5.48 17.60
C SER A 92 -0.96 5.52 16.33
N PRO A 93 -2.27 5.78 16.46
CA PRO A 93 -3.18 5.94 15.32
C PRO A 93 -2.86 7.19 14.50
N LEU A 94 -3.03 7.11 13.19
CA LEU A 94 -3.13 8.29 12.33
C LEU A 94 -4.62 8.59 12.10
N ARG A 95 -5.04 9.84 12.40
CA ARG A 95 -6.43 10.31 12.21
C ARG A 95 -6.46 11.51 11.26
N LEU A 96 -7.55 11.62 10.52
CA LEU A 96 -7.84 12.69 9.57
C LEU A 96 -9.33 13.05 9.68
N THR A 97 -9.63 14.34 9.80
CA THR A 97 -11.01 14.84 9.92
C THR A 97 -11.31 15.81 8.78
N ALA A 98 -12.50 15.72 8.21
CA ALA A 98 -13.03 16.63 7.20
C ALA A 98 -14.54 16.87 7.42
N ARG A 99 -15.14 17.79 6.66
CA ARG A 99 -16.60 17.89 6.54
C ARG A 99 -17.06 17.31 5.21
N ALA A 100 -18.17 16.57 5.22
CA ALA A 100 -18.80 16.10 4.00
C ALA A 100 -19.40 17.30 3.22
N PRO A 101 -19.01 17.55 1.96
CA PRO A 101 -19.53 18.70 1.19
C PRO A 101 -20.98 18.51 0.73
N SER A 102 -21.53 17.31 0.84
CA SER A 102 -22.92 16.98 0.48
C SER A 102 -23.37 15.68 1.17
N SER A 103 -24.65 15.34 1.03
CA SER A 103 -25.21 14.04 1.43
C SER A 103 -24.71 12.85 0.60
N ALA A 104 -23.98 13.11 -0.50
CA ALA A 104 -23.32 12.06 -1.25
C ALA A 104 -22.33 11.27 -0.38
N GLY A 105 -22.00 10.06 -0.84
CA GLY A 105 -21.11 9.17 -0.13
C GLY A 105 -19.68 9.72 0.03
N VAL A 106 -19.01 9.26 1.08
CA VAL A 106 -17.57 9.45 1.30
C VAL A 106 -16.89 8.09 1.48
N ARG A 107 -15.57 8.03 1.24
CA ARG A 107 -14.71 6.86 1.47
C ARG A 107 -13.44 7.28 2.20
N ALA A 108 -12.86 6.42 3.01
CA ALA A 108 -11.46 6.56 3.41
C ALA A 108 -10.58 5.77 2.44
N GLN A 109 -9.36 6.24 2.21
CA GLN A 109 -8.33 5.54 1.45
C GLN A 109 -7.00 5.60 2.20
N LEU A 110 -6.44 4.43 2.47
CA LEU A 110 -5.09 4.23 2.96
C LEU A 110 -4.19 3.87 1.78
N VAL A 111 -3.09 4.60 1.64
CA VAL A 111 -2.02 4.32 0.68
C VAL A 111 -0.78 3.89 1.46
N LEU A 112 -0.40 2.62 1.27
CA LEU A 112 0.84 2.07 1.79
C LEU A 112 1.89 2.17 0.70
N LEU A 113 2.90 3.01 0.93
CA LEU A 113 4.05 3.12 0.05
C LEU A 113 4.94 1.88 0.21
N PRO A 114 5.62 1.42 -0.85
CA PRO A 114 6.46 0.23 -0.77
C PRO A 114 7.56 0.43 0.28
N SER A 115 7.60 -0.46 1.26
CA SER A 115 8.31 -0.25 2.52
C SER A 115 8.84 -1.58 3.06
N ARG A 116 10.00 -1.56 3.71
CA ARG A 116 10.47 -2.74 4.48
C ARG A 116 9.76 -2.88 5.84
N LEU A 117 8.99 -1.87 6.22
CA LEU A 117 8.15 -1.82 7.42
C LEU A 117 6.70 -2.09 6.99
N GLN A 118 6.07 -3.09 7.58
CA GLN A 118 4.69 -3.50 7.30
C GLN A 118 3.89 -3.43 8.61
N MET A 119 2.59 -3.12 8.51
CA MET A 119 1.71 -3.13 9.67
C MET A 119 1.49 -4.58 10.10
N SER A 120 1.35 -4.84 11.40
CA SER A 120 1.11 -6.18 11.91
C SER A 120 -0.34 -6.62 11.74
N ALA A 121 -1.30 -5.72 11.94
CA ALA A 121 -2.70 -5.89 11.59
C ALA A 121 -3.35 -4.51 11.39
N GLY A 122 -3.24 -3.95 10.18
CA GLY A 122 -3.78 -2.61 9.92
C GLY A 122 -5.31 -2.62 9.87
N VAL A 123 -5.96 -1.67 10.55
CA VAL A 123 -7.41 -1.46 10.44
C VAL A 123 -7.65 -0.01 10.02
N LEU A 124 -8.34 0.17 8.89
CA LEU A 124 -8.80 1.44 8.37
C LEU A 124 -10.28 1.61 8.74
N VAL A 125 -10.63 2.71 9.41
CA VAL A 125 -12.01 3.03 9.80
C VAL A 125 -12.38 4.40 9.27
N LEU A 126 -13.57 4.50 8.67
CA LEU A 126 -14.24 5.74 8.31
C LEU A 126 -15.50 5.87 9.17
N GLU A 127 -15.57 6.92 9.97
CA GLU A 127 -16.74 7.28 10.77
C GLU A 127 -17.40 8.52 10.15
N ARG A 128 -18.74 8.54 10.09
CA ARG A 128 -19.54 9.71 9.67
C ARG A 128 -20.53 10.04 10.77
N GLU A 129 -20.33 11.21 11.38
CA GLU A 129 -21.07 11.69 12.53
C GLU A 129 -22.02 12.81 12.08
N ASP A 130 -23.33 12.51 12.11
CA ASP A 130 -24.39 13.52 12.03
C ASP A 130 -24.62 14.06 13.45
N PRO A 131 -24.41 15.37 13.71
CA PRO A 131 -24.59 15.95 15.05
C PRO A 131 -26.06 15.92 15.53
N SER A 132 -27.00 15.50 14.67
CA SER A 132 -28.44 15.43 14.95
C SER A 132 -28.92 14.00 15.25
N ASP A 133 -28.14 12.97 14.87
CA ASP A 133 -28.58 11.56 14.84
C ASP A 133 -27.43 10.58 15.16
N PRO A 134 -27.11 10.36 16.46
CA PRO A 134 -26.19 9.32 16.91
C PRO A 134 -26.92 7.96 17.03
N PRO A 135 -26.25 6.80 16.76
CA PRO A 135 -24.80 6.62 16.67
C PRO A 135 -24.19 6.92 15.27
N PRO A 136 -22.88 7.23 15.20
CA PRO A 136 -22.19 7.49 13.94
C PRO A 136 -22.12 6.23 13.08
N LYS A 137 -22.34 6.38 11.77
CA LYS A 137 -22.21 5.28 10.81
C LYS A 137 -20.74 4.98 10.57
N ARG A 138 -20.37 3.72 10.37
CA ARG A 138 -18.98 3.28 10.25
C ARG A 138 -18.75 2.37 9.05
N ALA A 139 -17.61 2.55 8.37
CA ALA A 139 -17.08 1.60 7.39
C ALA A 139 -15.66 1.19 7.80
N VAL A 140 -15.39 -0.10 7.83
CA VAL A 140 -14.15 -0.71 8.32
C VAL A 140 -13.51 -1.54 7.20
N CYS A 141 -12.19 -1.48 7.07
CA CYS A 141 -11.42 -2.40 6.22
C CYS A 141 -10.17 -2.90 6.94
N LEU A 142 -9.81 -4.14 6.66
CA LEU A 142 -8.51 -4.68 7.04
C LEU A 142 -7.46 -4.34 5.98
N ALA A 143 -6.32 -3.82 6.42
CA ALA A 143 -5.14 -3.65 5.60
C ALA A 143 -4.19 -4.85 5.83
N PRO A 144 -3.53 -5.36 4.76
CA PRO A 144 -2.82 -6.63 4.83
C PRO A 144 -1.56 -6.51 5.68
N ALA A 145 -1.28 -7.56 6.46
CA ALA A 145 -0.08 -7.64 7.29
C ALA A 145 1.23 -7.87 6.50
N LYS A 146 1.11 -8.13 5.20
CA LYS A 146 2.22 -8.40 4.28
C LYS A 146 1.87 -7.85 2.90
N ASP A 147 2.84 -7.21 2.24
CA ASP A 147 2.63 -6.73 0.88
C ASP A 147 2.30 -7.89 -0.08
N PRO A 148 1.28 -7.72 -0.95
CA PRO A 148 0.91 -8.72 -1.94
C PRO A 148 2.08 -8.93 -2.90
N THR A 149 2.50 -10.19 -3.05
CA THR A 149 3.59 -10.53 -3.98
C THR A 149 3.00 -10.70 -5.37
N THR A 150 3.15 -9.68 -6.23
CA THR A 150 2.67 -9.69 -7.61
C THR A 150 3.83 -9.52 -8.59
N THR A 151 3.58 -9.85 -9.86
CA THR A 151 4.47 -9.54 -11.00
C THR A 151 4.04 -8.26 -11.74
N MET A 152 3.13 -7.48 -11.16
CA MET A 152 2.47 -6.32 -11.77
C MET A 152 2.77 -5.06 -10.94
N PRO A 153 3.20 -3.94 -11.53
CA PRO A 153 3.49 -2.71 -10.79
C PRO A 153 2.22 -1.93 -10.38
N GLU A 154 1.03 -2.38 -10.81
CA GLU A 154 -0.24 -1.75 -10.53
C GLU A 154 -0.65 -1.88 -9.06
N PRO A 155 -1.30 -0.87 -8.47
CA PRO A 155 -1.70 -0.92 -7.08
C PRO A 155 -2.77 -1.97 -6.81
N VAL A 156 -2.56 -2.76 -5.76
CA VAL A 156 -3.49 -3.82 -5.36
C VAL A 156 -4.54 -3.24 -4.43
N THR A 157 -5.81 -3.45 -4.77
CA THR A 157 -6.96 -3.28 -3.88
C THR A 157 -7.14 -4.55 -3.04
N VAL A 158 -7.34 -4.40 -1.74
CA VAL A 158 -7.42 -5.53 -0.79
C VAL A 158 -8.88 -5.72 -0.35
N GLU A 159 -9.35 -6.97 -0.35
CA GLU A 159 -10.69 -7.35 0.10
C GLU A 159 -10.76 -7.45 1.64
N GLY A 160 -11.99 -7.39 2.18
CA GLY A 160 -12.23 -7.39 3.62
C GLY A 160 -12.65 -6.02 4.17
N CYS A 161 -13.56 -5.35 3.46
CA CYS A 161 -14.29 -4.17 3.93
C CYS A 161 -15.73 -4.53 4.31
N TRP A 162 -16.30 -3.84 5.28
CA TRP A 162 -17.71 -3.91 5.66
C TRP A 162 -18.20 -2.58 6.24
N VAL A 163 -19.52 -2.40 6.26
CA VAL A 163 -20.19 -1.29 6.93
C VAL A 163 -20.76 -1.82 8.25
N GLU A 164 -20.43 -1.17 9.36
CA GLU A 164 -21.04 -1.44 10.66
C GLU A 164 -22.25 -0.53 10.82
N VAL A 165 -23.40 -1.16 11.08
CA VAL A 165 -24.65 -0.52 11.47
C VAL A 165 -24.92 -1.00 12.90
N GLU A 166 -24.76 -0.11 13.88
CA GLU A 166 -25.31 -0.36 15.22
C GLU A 166 -26.84 -0.23 15.11
N GLU A 167 -27.57 -1.29 15.51
CA GLU A 167 -29.04 -1.34 15.63
C GLU A 167 -29.53 -0.74 16.97
#